data_AF-A0A1T4QXY2-F1
#
_entry.id   AF-A0A1T4QXY2-F1
#
_cell.length_a   1.000
_cell.length_b   1.000
_cell.length_c   1.000
_cell.angle_alpha   90.00
_cell.angle_beta   90.00
_cell.angle_gamma   90.00
#
_symmetry.space_group_name_H-M   'P 1'
#
loop_
_entity.id
_entity.type
_entity.pdbx_description
1 polymer ?
#
loop_
_entity_poly.entity_id
_entity_poly.type
_entity_poly.pdbx_seq_one_letter_code
_entity_poly.pdbx_strand_id
1 'polypeptide(L)' 'MKIIEVLKFNRELIKRLKIAGIRLEDEEFVDLYTDYTTLLNRGEKVSYIIARLSEKYAVSERKVYMLIKRFQSDCKPLAV' A
#
# COMPACT_ATOMS: atom_id res chain seq x y z
N MET A 1 -16.14 17.95 -14.81
CA MET A 1 -15.46 16.65 -15.05
C MET A 1 -16.38 15.53 -14.65
N LYS A 2 -16.64 14.59 -15.56
CA LYS A 2 -17.34 13.33 -15.27
C LYS A 2 -16.33 12.24 -14.95
N ILE A 3 -16.72 11.25 -14.16
CA ILE A 3 -15.87 10.09 -13.80
C ILE A 3 -15.28 9.42 -15.05
N ILE A 4 -16.09 9.28 -16.10
CA ILE A 4 -15.66 8.69 -17.38
C ILE A 4 -14.54 9.48 -18.08
N GLU A 5 -14.44 10.79 -17.88
CA GLU A 5 -13.40 11.63 -18.49
C GLU A 5 -12.05 11.39 -17.81
N VAL A 6 -12.03 11.31 -16.47
CA VAL A 6 -10.83 10.99 -15.68
C VAL A 6 -10.35 9.56 -15.96
N LEU A 7 -11.28 8.60 -16.09
CA LEU A 7 -10.95 7.22 -16.46
C LEU A 7 -10.40 7.13 -17.89
N LYS A 8 -10.92 7.91 -18.83
CA LYS A 8 -10.40 7.97 -20.20
C LYS A 8 -8.99 8.57 -20.23
N PHE A 9 -8.77 9.65 -19.47
CA PHE A 9 -7.47 10.31 -19.37
C PHE A 9 -6.39 9.38 -18.77
N ASN A 10 -6.72 8.65 -17.70
CA ASN A 10 -5.77 7.79 -16.98
C ASN A 10 -5.80 6.32 -17.43
N ARG A 11 -6.47 5.98 -18.54
CA ARG A 11 -6.77 4.60 -18.92
C ARG A 11 -5.53 3.71 -19.00
N GLU A 12 -4.44 4.23 -19.56
CA GLU A 12 -3.19 3.48 -19.73
C GLU A 12 -2.48 3.23 -18.39
N LEU A 13 -2.41 4.25 -17.52
CA LEU A 13 -1.85 4.11 -16.18
C LEU A 13 -2.62 3.08 -15.35
N ILE A 14 -3.96 3.18 -15.33
CA ILE A 14 -4.83 2.26 -14.59
C ILE A 14 -4.65 0.82 -15.08
N LYS A 15 -4.50 0.60 -16.40
CA LYS A 15 -4.19 -0.73 -16.95
C LYS A 15 -2.87 -1.27 -16.41
N ARG A 16 -1.80 -0.47 -16.39
CA ARG A 16 -0.49 -0.90 -15.89
C ARG A 16 -0.52 -1.23 -14.41
N LEU A 17 -1.18 -0.41 -13.59
CA LEU A 17 -1.37 -0.66 -12.17
C LEU A 17 -2.15 -1.97 -11.95
N LYS A 18 -3.21 -2.20 -12.72
CA LYS A 18 -3.99 -3.43 -12.66
C LYS A 18 -3.17 -4.67 -13.06
N ILE A 19 -2.36 -4.56 -14.12
CA ILE A 19 -1.45 -5.63 -14.55
C ILE A 19 -0.46 -5.94 -13.43
N ALA A 20 0.10 -4.93 -12.77
CA ALA A 20 1.02 -5.09 -11.65
C ALA A 20 0.38 -5.66 -10.36
N GLY A 21 -0.95 -5.82 -10.33
CA GLY A 21 -1.68 -6.30 -9.15
C GLY A 21 -1.92 -5.24 -8.08
N ILE A 22 -1.75 -3.95 -8.40
CA ILE A 22 -1.97 -2.82 -7.51
C ILE A 22 -3.47 -2.50 -7.45
N ARG A 23 -3.99 -2.32 -6.23
CA ARG A 23 -5.38 -1.87 -5.99
C ARG A 23 -5.38 -0.37 -5.77
N LEU A 24 -6.48 0.29 -6.16
CA LEU A 24 -6.63 1.73 -5.90
C LEU A 24 -6.61 2.04 -4.39
N GLU A 25 -7.16 1.13 -3.58
CA GLU A 25 -7.18 1.20 -2.11
C GLU A 25 -5.78 1.17 -1.48
N ASP A 26 -4.76 0.72 -2.22
CA ASP A 26 -3.38 0.66 -1.71
C ASP A 26 -2.79 2.06 -1.50
N GLU A 27 -3.33 3.06 -2.22
CA GLU A 27 -2.91 4.46 -2.11
C GLU A 27 -3.09 5.00 -0.69
N GLU A 28 -4.18 4.61 0.00
CA GLU A 28 -4.48 5.03 1.38
C GLU A 28 -3.43 4.58 2.40
N PHE A 29 -2.58 3.61 2.06
CA PHE A 29 -1.59 3.01 2.97
C PHE A 29 -0.14 3.27 2.56
N VAL A 30 0.10 4.13 1.56
CA VAL A 30 1.46 4.50 1.12
C VAL A 30 2.24 5.19 2.25
N ASP A 31 1.59 6.11 2.97
CA ASP A 31 2.23 6.82 4.09
C ASP A 31 2.55 5.87 5.25
N LEU A 32 1.65 4.92 5.53
CA LEU A 32 1.87 3.89 6.55
C LEU A 32 3.11 3.06 6.24
N TYR A 33 3.29 2.66 4.97
CA TYR A 33 4.46 1.89 4.55
C TYR A 33 5.75 2.73 4.55
N THR A 34 5.66 4.00 4.20
CA THR A 34 6.79 4.96 4.27
C THR A 34 7.26 5.15 5.71
N ASP A 35 6.33 5.28 6.66
CA ASP A 35 6.66 5.34 8.08
C ASP A 35 7.27 4.02 8.58
N TYR A 36 6.69 2.89 8.18
CA TYR A 36 7.21 1.56 8.51
C TYR A 36 8.68 1.43 8.10
N THR A 37 9.00 1.74 6.84
CA THR A 37 10.38 1.66 6.33
C THR A 37 11.32 2.63 7.02
N THR A 38 10.85 3.85 7.35
CA THR A 38 11.64 4.83 8.10
C THR A 38 12.00 4.35 9.50
N LEU A 39 11.03 3.81 10.25
CA LEU A 39 11.26 3.29 11.61
C LEU A 39 12.10 2.01 11.58
N LEU A 40 11.90 1.15 10.58
CA LEU A 40 12.71 -0.05 10.38
C LEU A 40 14.18 0.30 10.10
N ASN A 41 14.44 1.32 9.26
CA ASN A 41 15.79 1.79 8.96
C ASN A 41 16.49 2.45 10.15
N ARG A 42 15.74 2.93 11.14
CA ARG A 42 16.28 3.40 12.43
C ARG A 42 16.62 2.28 13.40
N GLY A 43 16.33 1.03 13.05
CA GLY A 43 16.57 -0.14 13.90
C GLY A 43 15.53 -0.35 14.99
N GLU A 44 14.35 0.26 14.89
CA GLU A 44 13.28 0.04 15.86
C GLU A 44 12.74 -1.40 15.79
N LYS A 45 12.33 -1.95 16.93
CA LYS A 45 11.78 -3.31 17.00
C LYS A 45 10.46 -3.38 16.22
N VAL A 46 10.34 -4.36 15.32
CA VAL A 46 9.15 -4.53 14.45
C VAL A 46 7.82 -4.53 15.22
N SER A 47 7.76 -5.19 16.37
CA SER A 47 6.54 -5.21 17.19
C SER A 47 6.14 -3.82 17.70
N TYR A 48 7.12 -2.96 18.02
CA TYR A 48 6.87 -1.58 18.42
C TYR A 48 6.38 -0.73 17.24
N ILE A 49 7.03 -0.88 16.08
CA ILE A 49 6.61 -0.18 14.86
C ILE A 49 5.15 -0.49 14.54
N ILE A 50 4.74 -1.76 14.64
CA ILE A 50 3.38 -2.19 14.32
C ILE A 50 2.36 -1.62 15.28
N ALA A 51 2.60 -1.66 16.59
CA ALA A 51 1.73 -1.04 17.58
C ALA A 51 1.59 0.47 17.33
N ARG A 52 2.71 1.16 17.05
CA ARG A 52 2.72 2.60 16.75
C ARG A 52 1.95 2.95 15.47
N LEU A 53 2.09 2.17 14.41
CA LEU A 53 1.35 2.38 13.16
C LEU A 53 -0.14 2.06 13.32
N SER A 54 -0.47 1.03 14.10
CA SER A 54 -1.85 0.65 14.43
C SER A 54 -2.59 1.82 15.09
N GLU A 55 -1.96 2.47 16.07
CA GLU A 55 -2.52 3.66 16.73
C GLU A 55 -2.57 4.86 15.79
N LYS A 56 -1.46 5.18 15.09
CA LYS A 56 -1.36 6.38 14.25
C LYS A 56 -2.39 6.39 13.11
N TYR A 57 -2.62 5.25 12.48
CA TYR A 57 -3.49 5.13 11.31
C TYR A 57 -4.87 4.53 11.63
N ALA A 58 -5.20 4.33 12.92
CA ALA A 58 -6.47 3.76 13.37
C ALA A 58 -6.85 2.45 12.65
N VAL A 59 -5.86 1.58 12.43
CA VAL A 59 -6.01 0.26 11.80
C VAL A 59 -5.55 -0.80 12.78
N SER A 60 -6.14 -1.99 12.76
CA SER A 60 -5.68 -3.07 13.65
C SER A 60 -4.25 -3.51 13.30
N GLU A 61 -3.48 -3.93 14.30
CA GLU A 61 -2.14 -4.51 14.10
C GLU A 61 -2.15 -5.64 13.05
N ARG A 62 -3.18 -6.49 13.07
CA ARG A 62 -3.37 -7.54 12.05
C ARG A 62 -3.42 -6.95 10.64
N LYS A 63 -4.14 -5.84 10.44
CA LYS A 63 -4.21 -5.14 9.15
C LYS A 63 -2.85 -4.55 8.78
N VAL A 64 -2.12 -3.96 9.73
CA VAL A 64 -0.74 -3.47 9.52
C VAL A 64 0.17 -4.59 9.03
N TYR A 65 0.17 -5.76 9.69
CA TYR A 65 0.94 -6.92 9.25
C TYR A 65 0.59 -7.35 7.82
N MET A 66 -0.70 -7.41 7.48
CA MET A 66 -1.15 -7.79 6.14
C MET A 66 -0.70 -6.78 5.08
N LEU A 67 -0.77 -5.48 5.38
CA LEU A 67 -0.33 -4.41 4.49
C LEU A 67 1.17 -4.45 4.25
N ILE A 68 1.98 -4.57 5.30
CA ILE A 68 3.45 -4.69 5.19
C ILE A 68 3.81 -5.89 4.32
N LYS A 69 3.23 -7.07 4.62
CA LYS A 69 3.49 -8.29 3.84
C LYS A 69 3.12 -8.10 2.37
N ARG A 70 2.02 -7.40 2.10
CA ARG A 70 1.54 -7.14 0.74
C ARG A 70 2.46 -6.17 -0.01
N PHE A 71 2.88 -5.07 0.60
CA PHE A 71 3.75 -4.08 -0.03
C PHE A 71 5.20 -4.54 -0.22
N GLN A 72 5.62 -5.55 0.55
CA GLN A 72 6.89 -6.24 0.31
C GLN A 72 6.80 -7.33 -0.77
N SER A 73 5.59 -7.69 -1.23
CA SER A 73 5.43 -8.71 -2.26
C SER A 73 5.78 -8.14 -3.63
N ASP A 74 6.39 -8.97 -4.48
CA ASP A 74 6.63 -8.59 -5.88
C ASP A 74 5.33 -8.23 -6.60
N CYS A 75 5.43 -7.30 -7.55
CA CYS A 75 4.35 -7.04 -8.49
C CYS A 75 4.04 -8.36 -9.21
N LYS A 76 2.81 -8.86 -9.05
CA LYS A 76 2.37 -10.06 -9.75
C LYS A 76 1.74 -9.60 -11.05
N PRO A 77 2.44 -9.68 -12.21
CA PRO A 77 1.74 -9.61 -13.48
C PRO A 77 0.63 -10.66 -13.38
N LEU A 78 -0.62 -10.26 -13.60
CA LEU A 78 -1.74 -11.20 -13.74
C LEU A 78 -1.23 -12.34 -14.64
N ALA A 79 -1.03 -13.52 -14.04
CA ALA A 79 -0.62 -14.69 -14.79
C ALA A 79 -1.70 -14.91 -15.84
N VAL A 80 -1.29 -14.83 -17.11
CA VAL A 80 -2.13 -15.13 -18.27
C VAL A 80 -2.49 -16.61 -18.25
#